data_AF-X1TZ14-F1
#
_entry.id   AF-X1TZ14-F1
#
_cell.length_a   1.000
_cell.length_b   1.000
_cell.length_c   1.000
_cell.angle_alpha   90.00
_cell.angle_beta   90.00
_cell.angle_gamma   90.00
#
_symmetry.space_group_name_H-M   'P 1'
#
loop_
_entity.id
_entity.type
_entity.pdbx_description
1 polymer ?
#
loop_
_entity_poly.entity_id
_entity_poly.type
_entity_poly.pdbx_seq_one_letter_code
_entity_poly.pdbx_strand_id
1 'polypeptide(L)' 'LVLKTIDDNGTPSGDAFLAVDTLGAGLSDVVAVTTGVTATNAVSNKDLPVDAAIIAILEHVSINKKEILNKSKED' A
#
# COMPACT_ATOMS: atom_id res chain seq x y z
N LEU A 1 -3.48 -4.06 -8.37
CA LEU A 1 -4.01 -2.69 -8.20
C LEU A 1 -3.02 -1.68 -8.77
N VAL A 2 -3.53 -0.53 -9.25
CA VAL A 2 -2.71 0.62 -9.61
C VAL A 2 -2.62 1.52 -8.38
N LEU A 3 -1.40 1.76 -7.91
CA LEU A 3 -1.14 2.50 -6.67
C LEU A 3 -0.34 3.77 -6.97
N LYS A 4 -0.44 4.74 -6.06
CA LYS A 4 0.47 5.89 -5.95
C LYS A 4 1.03 5.92 -4.53
N THR A 5 2.25 6.45 -4.38
CA THR A 5 2.77 6.75 -3.04
C THR A 5 1.95 7.86 -2.38
N ILE A 6 1.99 7.95 -1.06
CA ILE A 6 1.44 9.11 -0.33
C ILE A 6 2.59 9.99 0.14
N ASP A 7 2.39 11.31 0.14
CA ASP A 7 3.33 12.26 0.74
C ASP A 7 3.16 12.38 2.26
N ASP A 8 3.95 13.26 2.89
CA ASP A 8 3.89 13.53 4.33
C ASP A 8 2.58 14.21 4.80
N ASN A 9 1.65 14.48 3.88
CA ASN A 9 0.31 14.98 4.16
C ASN A 9 -0.77 13.93 3.90
N GLY A 10 -0.40 12.68 3.57
CA GLY A 10 -1.35 11.63 3.23
C GLY A 10 -1.96 11.79 1.83
N THR A 11 -1.45 12.69 1.01
CA THR A 11 -1.97 12.94 -0.33
C THR A 11 -1.28 12.07 -1.37
N PRO A 12 -2.00 11.44 -2.32
CA PRO A 12 -1.39 10.69 -3.42
C PRO A 12 -0.38 11.54 -4.20
N SER A 13 0.83 11.04 -4.37
CA SER A 13 1.96 11.69 -5.01
C SER A 13 2.79 10.69 -5.83
N GLY A 14 3.69 11.22 -6.66
CA GLY A 14 4.56 10.40 -7.51
C GLY A 14 3.86 9.71 -8.68
N ASP A 15 4.62 8.85 -9.35
CA ASP A 15 4.15 8.06 -10.48
C ASP A 15 3.31 6.87 -10.01
N ALA A 16 2.33 6.50 -10.83
CA ALA A 16 1.53 5.32 -10.58
C ALA A 16 2.33 4.04 -10.91
N PHE A 17 2.15 2.99 -10.11
CA PHE A 17 2.78 1.70 -10.33
C PHE A 17 1.80 0.55 -10.05
N LEU A 18 2.13 -0.65 -10.54
CA LEU A 18 1.32 -1.85 -10.33
C LEU A 18 1.83 -2.61 -9.10
N ALA A 19 0.89 -3.11 -8.29
CA ALA A 19 1.18 -4.08 -7.25
C ALA A 19 0.14 -5.20 -7.27
N VAL A 20 0.56 -6.44 -6.96
CA VAL A 20 -0.37 -7.54 -6.74
C VAL A 20 -1.11 -7.29 -5.42
N ASP A 21 -2.44 -7.35 -5.47
CA ASP A 21 -3.26 -7.28 -4.28
C ASP A 21 -3.44 -8.68 -3.71
N THR A 22 -2.97 -8.86 -2.47
CA THR A 22 -3.03 -10.14 -1.76
C THR A 22 -4.06 -10.14 -0.64
N LEU A 23 -4.67 -8.98 -0.34
CA LEU A 23 -5.52 -8.76 0.84
C LEU A 23 -6.93 -8.28 0.49
N GLY A 24 -7.18 -7.88 -0.76
CA GLY A 24 -8.48 -7.39 -1.20
C GLY A 24 -8.69 -5.92 -0.84
N ALA A 25 -7.68 -5.08 -1.09
CA ALA A 25 -7.77 -3.64 -0.85
C ALA A 25 -8.82 -2.99 -1.76
N GLY A 26 -9.62 -2.11 -1.17
CA GLY A 26 -10.64 -1.33 -1.84
C GLY A 26 -10.12 -0.06 -2.50
N LEU A 27 -11.03 0.65 -3.17
CA LEU A 27 -10.75 2.00 -3.65
C LEU A 27 -10.46 2.91 -2.45
N SER A 28 -9.44 3.76 -2.58
CA SER A 28 -8.98 4.71 -1.55
C SER A 28 -8.33 4.10 -0.30
N ASP A 29 -8.16 2.77 -0.24
CA ASP A 29 -7.36 2.18 0.83
C ASP A 29 -5.90 2.63 0.76
N VAL A 30 -5.36 3.05 1.90
CA VAL A 30 -3.92 3.22 2.08
C VAL A 30 -3.33 1.87 2.46
N VAL A 31 -2.29 1.46 1.75
CA VAL A 31 -1.70 0.12 1.87
C VAL A 31 -0.20 0.18 2.09
N ALA A 32 0.35 -0.83 2.75
CA ALA A 32 1.79 -1.08 2.75
C ALA A 32 2.16 -2.03 1.61
N VAL A 33 3.24 -1.71 0.90
CA VAL A 33 3.73 -2.47 -0.25
C VAL A 33 5.16 -2.92 0.03
N THR A 34 5.47 -4.19 -0.25
CA THR A 34 6.85 -4.67 -0.37
C THR A 34 7.24 -4.70 -1.84
N THR A 35 8.49 -4.37 -2.17
CA THR A 35 8.98 -4.31 -3.55
C THR A 35 10.25 -5.13 -3.75
N GLY A 36 10.57 -5.43 -5.01
CA GLY A 36 11.71 -6.26 -5.41
C GLY A 36 11.48 -7.74 -5.10
N VAL A 37 12.57 -8.49 -4.91
CA VAL A 37 12.55 -9.95 -4.73
C VAL A 37 11.69 -10.40 -3.54
N THR A 38 11.53 -9.56 -2.52
CA THR A 38 10.70 -9.90 -1.36
C THR A 38 9.20 -9.88 -1.67
N ALA A 39 8.76 -9.24 -2.76
CA ALA A 39 7.36 -9.24 -3.18
C ALA A 39 6.85 -10.64 -3.55
N THR A 40 7.71 -11.47 -4.12
CA THR A 40 7.41 -12.89 -4.39
C THR A 40 7.06 -13.66 -3.12
N ASN A 41 7.56 -13.27 -1.94
CA ASN A 41 7.23 -13.93 -0.68
C ASN A 41 5.83 -13.58 -0.16
N ALA A 42 5.23 -12.48 -0.64
CA ALA A 42 3.91 -12.04 -0.23
C ALA A 42 2.77 -12.69 -1.04
N VAL A 43 3.07 -13.30 -2.17
CA VAL A 43 2.08 -13.95 -3.05
C VAL A 43 2.05 -15.47 -2.85
N SER A 44 0.91 -16.10 -3.10
CA SER A 44 0.75 -17.54 -2.88
C SER A 44 1.59 -18.40 -3.82
N ASN A 45 1.80 -17.94 -5.07
CA ASN A 45 2.65 -18.61 -6.05
C ASN A 45 3.99 -17.89 -6.19
N LYS A 46 5.05 -18.50 -5.67
CA LYS A 46 6.41 -17.93 -5.64
C LYS A 46 7.15 -17.99 -6.98
N ASP A 47 6.62 -18.69 -7.97
CA ASP A 47 7.20 -18.70 -9.32
C ASP A 47 6.72 -17.49 -10.15
N LEU A 48 5.77 -16.71 -9.61
CA LEU A 48 5.30 -15.51 -10.29
C LEU A 48 6.37 -14.41 -10.29
N PRO A 49 6.62 -13.77 -11.44
CA PRO A 49 7.57 -12.67 -11.56
C PRO A 49 6.94 -11.37 -11.04
N VAL A 50 6.73 -11.27 -9.73
CA VAL A 50 6.12 -10.13 -9.05
C VAL A 50 7.20 -9.29 -8.38
N ASP A 51 7.17 -7.98 -8.62
CA ASP A 51 8.12 -7.00 -8.09
C ASP A 51 7.48 -6.00 -7.11
N ALA A 52 6.16 -6.03 -6.93
CA ALA A 52 5.45 -5.30 -5.88
C ALA A 52 4.19 -6.04 -5.43
N ALA A 53 4.00 -6.12 -4.11
CA ALA A 53 2.83 -6.77 -3.51
C ALA A 53 2.33 -6.00 -2.30
N ILE A 54 1.00 -5.87 -2.18
CA ILE A 54 0.33 -5.32 -0.99
C ILE A 54 0.48 -6.33 0.14
N ILE A 55 0.94 -5.88 1.31
CA ILE A 55 1.17 -6.71 2.50
C ILE A 55 0.37 -6.28 3.72
N ALA A 56 -0.24 -5.09 3.70
CA ALA A 56 -1.16 -4.62 4.74
C ALA A 56 -2.11 -3.55 4.19
N ILE A 57 -3.31 -3.47 4.76
CA ILE A 57 -4.21 -2.31 4.64
C ILE A 57 -4.04 -1.50 5.93
N LEU A 58 -3.85 -0.19 5.81
CA LEU A 58 -3.52 0.69 6.92
C LEU A 58 -4.77 1.44 7.40
N GLU A 59 -4.98 1.39 8.72
CA GLU A 59 -6.07 2.11 9.39
C GLU A 59 -5.63 3.47 9.94
N HIS A 60 -4.38 3.54 10.40
CA HIS A 60 -3.79 4.74 11.00
C HIS A 60 -2.32 4.91 10.61
N VAL A 61 -1.96 6.12 10.19
CA VAL A 61 -0.57 6.46 9.82
C VAL A 61 -0.21 7.81 10.44
N SER A 62 0.97 7.88 11.04
CA SER A 62 1.50 9.12 11.60
C SER A 62 2.97 9.33 11.25
N ILE A 63 3.35 10.57 10.95
CA ILE A 63 4.72 10.99 10.68
C ILE A 63 5.05 12.13 11.64
N ASN A 64 6.16 12.04 12.38
CA ASN A 64 6.56 13.06 13.35
C ASN A 64 5.45 13.45 14.36
N LYS A 65 4.67 12.46 14.84
CA LYS A 65 3.49 12.63 15.72
C LYS A 65 2.31 13.38 15.10
N LYS A 66 2.38 13.76 13.83
CA LYS A 66 1.24 14.25 13.05
C LYS A 66 0.52 13.05 12.44
N GLU A 67 -0.76 12.90 12.76
CA GLU A 67 -1.65 11.95 12.10
C GLU A 67 -1.88 12.41 10.65
N ILE A 68 -1.68 11.50 9.69
CA ILE A 68 -1.87 11.76 8.25
C ILE A 68 -2.95 10.86 7.62
N LEU A 69 -3.33 9.78 8.32
CA LEU A 69 -4.47 8.93 7.97
C LEU A 69 -5.12 8.44 9.26
N ASN A 70 -6.45 8.51 9.31
CA ASN A 70 -7.27 7.85 10.33
C ASN A 70 -8.66 7.56 9.75
N LYS A 71 -8.88 6.32 9.32
CA LYS A 71 -10.15 5.89 8.69
C LYS A 71 -11.36 6.06 9.61
N SER A 72 -11.19 5.96 10.93
CA SER A 72 -12.29 6.08 11.90
C SER A 72 -12.89 7.49 12.00
N LYS A 73 -12.25 8.49 11.37
CA LYS A 73 -12.74 9.88 11.30
C LYS A 73 -13.33 10.24 9.94
N GLU A 74 -13.33 9.31 8.99
CA GLU A 74 -13.91 9.51 7.65
C GLU A 74 -15.41 9.10 7.58
N ASP A 75 -15.97 8.62 8.71
CA ASP A 75 -17.38 8.30 8.92
C ASP A 75 -18.17 9.42 9.64
#